data_AF-A0A6S7BTF6-F1
#
_entry.id   AF-A0A6S7BTF6-F1
#
_cell.length_a   1.000
_cell.length_b   1.000
_cell.length_c   1.000
_cell.angle_alpha   90.00
_cell.angle_beta   90.00
_cell.angle_gamma   90.00
#
_symmetry.space_group_name_H-M   'P 1'
#
loop_
_entity.id
_entity.type
_entity.pdbx_description
1 polymer ?
#
loop_
_entity_poly.entity_id
_entity_poly.type
_entity_poly.pdbx_seq_one_letter_code
_entity_poly.pdbx_strand_id
1 'polypeptide(L)'
;MSASDLPVVFQAAAARTSATFPSLSSLSRRLVVTVIVASLAGCAANNTYIQPDESSSAKLRVVQGNPDDYGLLLGELDPRTCQLRSQVGFLSQGAQKDAVRVGMLDGAPPVKDGILERRIPVGEPFAIVPKWFVTMLSLGSTLFVLNPVGAGRVNEEINAKRPSECRFPVFVPRQGEQYELRIDIAPGNCDIRLQQLVLSPSSTVVREPVEPVGTVSYQLSGAGYPTGKCDIPNPAD
;
A
#
# COMPACT_ATOMS: atom_id res chain seq x y z
N MET A 1 -24.07 -26.77 -14.55
CA MET A 1 -24.07 -25.44 -15.21
C MET A 1 -23.08 -24.58 -14.45
N SER A 2 -22.07 -23.94 -15.00
CA SER A 2 -21.26 -24.14 -16.21
C SER A 2 -19.91 -23.55 -15.81
N ALA A 3 -18.82 -24.31 -15.97
CA ALA A 3 -17.46 -23.83 -15.79
C ALA A 3 -16.97 -23.37 -17.16
N SER A 4 -17.14 -22.09 -17.48
CA SER A 4 -16.58 -21.43 -18.66
C SER A 4 -16.63 -19.94 -18.41
N ASP A 5 -15.47 -19.35 -18.09
CA ASP A 5 -15.06 -17.98 -18.44
C ASP A 5 -13.82 -17.61 -17.62
N LEU A 6 -12.69 -18.15 -18.03
CA LEU A 6 -11.36 -17.63 -17.70
C LEU A 6 -10.65 -17.29 -19.02
N PRO A 7 -10.12 -16.07 -19.20
CA PRO A 7 -9.45 -15.69 -20.43
C PRO A 7 -8.09 -16.39 -20.58
N VAL A 8 -7.88 -16.85 -21.81
CA VAL A 8 -6.69 -17.50 -22.35
C VAL A 8 -5.54 -16.50 -22.43
N VAL A 9 -4.56 -16.56 -21.52
CA VAL A 9 -3.16 -16.22 -21.80
C VAL A 9 -2.28 -16.96 -20.78
N PHE A 10 -1.52 -17.97 -21.22
CA PHE A 10 -0.24 -18.48 -20.69
C PHE A 10 -0.08 -19.94 -21.12
N GLN A 11 0.12 -20.16 -22.42
CA GLN A 11 0.76 -21.38 -22.92
C GLN A 11 1.91 -20.98 -23.84
N ALA A 12 3.06 -20.70 -23.26
CA ALA A 12 4.33 -20.73 -23.96
C ALA A 12 5.48 -20.73 -22.94
N ALA A 13 5.90 -21.91 -22.49
CA ALA A 13 7.29 -22.25 -22.13
C ALA A 13 7.33 -23.56 -21.33
N ALA A 14 7.04 -24.70 -21.98
CA ALA A 14 7.43 -26.00 -21.43
C ALA A 14 7.48 -27.07 -22.53
N ALA A 15 8.29 -26.85 -23.57
CA ALA A 15 8.61 -27.91 -24.51
C ALA A 15 9.96 -27.66 -25.16
N ARG A 16 11.04 -28.09 -24.48
CA ARG A 16 12.23 -28.72 -25.08
C ARG A 16 13.26 -28.96 -23.98
N THR A 17 13.24 -30.17 -23.45
CA THR A 17 14.42 -30.90 -22.96
C THR A 17 13.95 -32.32 -22.68
N SER A 18 14.01 -33.17 -23.70
CA SER A 18 13.74 -34.59 -23.58
C SER A 18 14.80 -35.35 -24.37
N ALA A 19 15.93 -35.55 -23.71
CA ALA A 19 16.95 -36.56 -23.95
C ALA A 19 18.03 -36.18 -22.92
N THR A 20 18.36 -36.97 -21.90
CA THR A 20 18.71 -38.39 -21.91
C THR A 20 18.99 -38.71 -20.45
N PHE A 21 18.38 -39.73 -19.84
CA PHE A 21 18.97 -40.59 -18.79
C PHE A 21 18.01 -41.77 -18.52
N PRO A 22 18.49 -43.03 -18.56
CA PRO A 22 17.64 -44.21 -18.45
C PRO A 22 17.41 -44.65 -16.99
N SER A 23 16.32 -45.41 -16.82
CA SER A 23 16.01 -46.34 -15.72
C SER A 23 16.19 -45.86 -14.28
N LEU A 24 15.10 -45.35 -13.69
CA LEU A 24 14.82 -45.52 -12.26
C LEU A 24 13.34 -45.88 -12.09
N SER A 25 13.10 -46.86 -11.24
CA SER A 25 11.84 -47.61 -11.03
C SER A 25 10.62 -46.73 -10.71
N SER A 26 9.45 -47.21 -11.12
CA SER A 26 8.15 -46.50 -11.10
C SER A 26 7.66 -46.00 -9.73
N LEU A 27 8.32 -46.40 -8.63
CA LEU A 27 7.99 -45.99 -7.26
C LEU A 27 8.58 -44.63 -6.86
N SER A 28 9.69 -44.18 -7.47
CA SER A 28 10.31 -42.89 -7.13
C SER A 28 9.66 -41.69 -7.85
N ARG A 29 8.97 -41.92 -8.97
CA ARG A 29 8.25 -40.85 -9.70
C ARG A 29 7.01 -40.31 -8.99
N ARG A 30 6.32 -41.14 -8.19
CA ARG A 30 5.14 -40.67 -7.44
C ARG A 30 5.51 -39.83 -6.22
N LEU A 31 6.65 -40.11 -5.58
CA LEU A 31 7.08 -39.34 -4.41
C LEU A 31 7.58 -37.93 -4.78
N VAL A 32 8.26 -37.78 -5.93
CA VAL A 32 8.82 -36.49 -6.36
C VAL A 32 7.73 -35.53 -6.83
N VAL A 33 6.63 -36.02 -7.43
CA VAL A 33 5.54 -35.14 -7.90
C VAL A 33 4.67 -34.65 -6.74
N THR A 34 4.51 -35.40 -5.66
CA THR A 34 3.74 -34.92 -4.49
C THR A 34 4.50 -33.89 -3.65
N VAL A 35 5.84 -33.94 -3.63
CA VAL A 35 6.66 -32.95 -2.92
C VAL A 35 6.69 -31.60 -3.65
N ILE A 36 6.69 -31.59 -4.99
CA ILE A 36 6.78 -30.34 -5.77
C ILE A 36 5.46 -29.55 -5.75
N VAL A 37 4.30 -30.21 -5.65
CA VAL A 37 3.00 -29.50 -5.58
C VAL A 37 2.73 -28.94 -4.18
N ALA A 38 3.29 -29.55 -3.11
CA ALA A 38 3.18 -29.01 -1.76
C ALA A 38 4.14 -27.82 -1.51
N SER A 39 5.26 -27.72 -2.23
CA SER A 39 6.19 -26.59 -2.13
C SER A 39 5.76 -25.32 -2.87
N LEU A 40 4.76 -25.40 -3.77
CA LEU A 40 4.18 -24.22 -4.43
C LEU A 40 2.92 -23.68 -3.71
N ALA A 41 2.39 -24.44 -2.76
CA ALA A 41 1.36 -23.96 -1.82
C ALA A 41 1.97 -23.39 -0.52
N GLY A 42 3.31 -23.43 -0.40
CA GLY A 42 4.05 -22.80 0.69
C GLY A 42 4.15 -21.29 0.48
N CYS A 43 3.32 -20.55 1.20
CA CYS A 43 3.49 -19.14 1.52
C CYS A 43 3.44 -18.15 0.34
N ALA A 44 2.29 -18.06 -0.34
CA ALA A 44 1.78 -16.71 -0.59
C ALA A 44 1.43 -16.14 0.79
N ALA A 45 2.43 -15.59 1.50
CA ALA A 45 2.19 -14.89 2.75
C ALA A 45 1.09 -13.88 2.45
N ASN A 46 -0.07 -14.11 3.05
CA ASN A 46 -1.22 -13.25 2.89
C ASN A 46 -0.83 -11.96 3.59
N ASN A 47 -0.16 -11.05 2.87
CA ASN A 47 0.34 -9.77 3.36
C ASN A 47 -0.83 -8.82 3.66
N THR A 48 -1.97 -9.32 4.09
CA THR A 48 -3.14 -8.54 4.46
C THR A 48 -2.95 -8.01 5.87
N TYR A 49 -3.20 -6.72 6.06
CA TYR A 49 -3.15 -6.09 7.36
C TYR A 49 -4.18 -6.69 8.32
N ILE A 50 -3.72 -7.11 9.50
CA ILE A 50 -4.57 -7.59 10.59
C ILE A 50 -4.72 -6.46 11.59
N GLN A 51 -5.96 -6.02 11.79
CA GLN A 51 -6.26 -4.98 12.78
C GLN A 51 -6.12 -5.53 14.20
N PRO A 52 -5.43 -4.82 15.12
CA PRO A 52 -5.36 -5.20 16.52
C PRO A 52 -6.71 -5.10 17.20
N ASP A 53 -6.84 -5.76 18.35
CA ASP A 53 -8.04 -5.73 19.17
C ASP A 53 -8.36 -4.32 19.67
N GLU A 54 -9.65 -4.01 19.81
CA GLU A 54 -10.10 -2.64 20.11
C GLU A 54 -9.53 -2.14 21.45
N SER A 55 -9.53 -3.01 22.46
CA SER A 55 -9.03 -2.70 23.80
C SER A 55 -7.52 -2.40 23.86
N SER A 56 -6.75 -2.73 22.82
CA SER A 56 -5.28 -2.58 22.79
C SER A 56 -4.79 -1.81 21.55
N SER A 57 -5.65 -0.95 20.99
CA SER A 57 -5.36 -0.24 19.74
C SER A 57 -5.48 1.27 19.86
N ALA A 58 -4.86 1.96 18.91
CA ALA A 58 -5.21 3.32 18.53
C ALA A 58 -6.01 3.29 17.22
N LYS A 59 -6.61 4.42 16.82
CA LYS A 59 -7.31 4.54 15.54
C LYS A 59 -6.54 5.45 14.60
N LEU A 60 -6.47 5.08 13.32
CA LEU A 60 -5.86 5.89 12.27
C LEU A 60 -6.83 6.05 11.11
N ARG A 61 -7.03 7.30 10.71
CA ARG A 61 -7.62 7.65 9.41
C ARG A 61 -6.53 8.17 8.49
N VAL A 62 -6.47 7.64 7.27
CA VAL A 62 -5.64 8.19 6.20
C VAL A 62 -6.55 8.91 5.21
N VAL A 63 -6.21 10.14 4.86
CA VAL A 63 -6.95 10.99 3.91
C VAL A 63 -6.03 11.42 2.79
N GLN A 64 -6.37 11.07 1.56
CA GLN A 64 -5.68 11.54 0.36
C GLN A 64 -6.39 12.78 -0.19
N GLY A 65 -5.62 13.84 -0.45
CA GLY A 65 -6.15 15.10 -0.96
C GLY A 65 -6.66 15.03 -2.41
N ASN A 66 -5.90 14.34 -3.29
CA ASN A 66 -6.18 14.25 -4.73
C ASN A 66 -6.34 12.78 -5.18
N PRO A 67 -7.43 12.09 -4.79
CA PRO A 67 -7.65 10.67 -5.11
C PRO A 67 -7.99 10.38 -6.58
N ASP A 68 -8.25 11.43 -7.36
CA ASP A 68 -8.60 11.34 -8.78
C ASP A 68 -7.34 11.37 -9.67
N ASP A 69 -6.28 12.03 -9.20
CA ASP A 69 -5.02 12.19 -9.92
C ASP A 69 -3.96 11.17 -9.54
N TYR A 70 -4.08 10.54 -8.36
CA TYR A 70 -3.08 9.63 -7.82
C TYR A 70 -3.73 8.42 -7.16
N GLY A 71 -3.13 7.25 -7.33
CA GLY A 71 -3.48 6.03 -6.62
C GLY A 71 -2.39 5.60 -5.66
N LEU A 72 -2.78 5.25 -4.44
CA LEU A 72 -1.89 4.80 -3.38
C LEU A 72 -2.34 3.45 -2.85
N LEU A 73 -1.53 2.42 -3.04
CA LEU A 73 -1.60 1.24 -2.20
C LEU A 73 -0.77 1.49 -0.96
N LEU A 74 -1.41 1.52 0.20
CA LEU A 74 -0.74 1.74 1.47
C LEU A 74 -0.31 0.41 2.09
N GLY A 75 0.87 0.45 2.70
CA GLY A 75 1.41 -0.63 3.49
C GLY A 75 1.89 -0.15 4.86
N GLU A 76 1.89 -1.08 5.80
CA GLU A 76 2.54 -0.92 7.09
C GLU A 76 4.04 -1.13 6.90
N LEU A 77 4.83 -0.16 7.35
CA LEU A 77 6.28 -0.28 7.41
C LEU A 77 6.69 -0.61 8.84
N ASP A 78 7.59 -1.58 8.98
CA ASP A 78 8.37 -1.77 10.20
C ASP A 78 9.51 -0.73 10.23
N PRO A 79 9.48 0.25 11.13
CA PRO A 79 10.51 1.29 11.17
C PRO A 79 11.88 0.73 11.63
N ARG A 80 11.91 -0.41 12.33
CA ARG A 80 13.17 -1.01 12.82
C ARG A 80 13.95 -1.73 11.72
N THR A 81 13.24 -2.37 10.79
CA THR A 81 13.84 -3.12 9.68
C THR A 81 13.78 -2.38 8.36
N CYS A 82 13.04 -1.27 8.30
CA CYS A 82 12.74 -0.54 7.07
C CYS A 82 12.08 -1.43 6.00
N GLN A 83 11.30 -2.43 6.41
CA GLN A 83 10.62 -3.36 5.52
C GLN A 83 9.11 -3.23 5.62
N LEU A 84 8.43 -3.38 4.49
CA LEU A 84 6.97 -3.47 4.44
C LEU A 84 6.52 -4.79 5.07
N ARG A 85 5.68 -4.71 6.09
CA ARG A 85 5.11 -5.88 6.77
C ARG A 85 3.84 -6.36 6.10
N SER A 86 2.96 -5.43 5.76
CA SER A 86 1.61 -5.77 5.31
C SER A 86 1.03 -4.69 4.40
N GLN A 87 -0.03 -5.05 3.69
CA GLN A 87 -0.83 -4.22 2.83
C GLN A 87 -2.10 -3.82 3.58
N VAL A 88 -2.29 -2.52 3.72
CA VAL A 88 -3.34 -1.94 4.57
C VAL A 88 -4.61 -1.66 3.77
N GLY A 89 -4.46 -1.10 2.57
CA GLY A 89 -5.57 -0.82 1.67
C GLY A 89 -5.19 0.15 0.56
N PHE A 90 -6.13 0.41 -0.33
CA PHE A 90 -5.93 1.24 -1.51
C PHE A 90 -6.74 2.54 -1.41
N LEU A 91 -6.13 3.65 -1.81
CA LEU A 91 -6.73 4.96 -1.91
C LEU A 91 -6.70 5.39 -3.39
N SER A 92 -7.81 5.22 -4.12
CA SER A 92 -8.19 5.99 -5.34
C SER A 92 -9.41 5.40 -6.06
N GLN A 93 -9.95 6.20 -6.99
CA GLN A 93 -11.07 5.90 -7.89
C GLN A 93 -10.93 4.58 -8.64
N GLY A 94 -11.71 3.57 -8.26
CA GLY A 94 -11.94 2.36 -9.06
C GLY A 94 -11.49 1.05 -8.41
N ALA A 95 -10.63 1.10 -7.39
CA ALA A 95 -10.52 -0.01 -6.45
C ALA A 95 -11.75 -0.01 -5.53
N GLN A 96 -12.11 -1.17 -4.99
CA GLN A 96 -13.20 -1.28 -4.01
C GLN A 96 -12.99 -0.26 -2.89
N LYS A 97 -13.95 0.67 -2.74
CA LYS A 97 -13.91 1.67 -1.67
C LYS A 97 -13.68 0.98 -0.34
N ASP A 98 -12.79 1.54 0.48
CA ASP A 98 -12.55 0.98 1.79
C ASP A 98 -13.82 1.11 2.63
N ALA A 99 -14.47 -0.02 2.89
CA ALA A 99 -15.73 -0.10 3.63
C ALA A 99 -15.53 -0.20 5.15
N VAL A 100 -14.30 -0.49 5.59
CA VAL A 100 -13.97 -0.65 7.01
C VAL A 100 -14.05 0.69 7.72
N ARG A 101 -14.74 0.73 8.86
CA ARG A 101 -14.82 1.91 9.73
C ARG A 101 -14.53 1.52 11.16
N VAL A 102 -13.75 2.34 11.85
CA VAL A 102 -13.34 2.07 13.24
C VAL A 102 -13.93 3.07 14.24
N GLY A 103 -14.78 3.99 13.77
CA GLY A 103 -15.50 4.94 14.60
C GLY A 103 -14.59 6.03 15.15
N MET A 104 -14.16 6.95 14.28
CA MET A 104 -13.35 8.12 14.64
C MET A 104 -14.18 9.18 15.41
N LEU A 105 -13.52 10.07 16.17
CA LEU A 105 -14.11 11.11 17.02
C LEU A 105 -15.01 12.08 16.25
N ASP A 106 -14.60 12.51 15.05
CA ASP A 106 -15.38 13.44 14.22
C ASP A 106 -16.39 12.72 13.31
N GLY A 107 -16.71 11.47 13.66
CA GLY A 107 -17.58 10.59 12.88
C GLY A 107 -16.86 9.98 11.68
N ALA A 108 -17.44 8.89 11.16
CA ALA A 108 -16.96 8.30 9.92
C ALA A 108 -17.33 9.23 8.74
N PRO A 109 -16.37 9.83 8.01
CA PRO A 109 -16.70 10.41 6.71
C PRO A 109 -17.34 9.32 5.82
N PRO A 110 -18.25 9.69 4.90
CA PRO A 110 -18.93 8.73 4.04
C PRO A 110 -17.92 7.85 3.31
N VAL A 111 -18.32 6.63 2.96
CA VAL A 111 -17.50 5.72 2.12
C VAL A 111 -17.22 6.40 0.79
N LYS A 112 -16.04 7.00 0.69
CA LYS A 112 -15.59 7.87 -0.38
C LYS A 112 -14.16 7.53 -0.77
N ASP A 113 -13.80 7.86 -1.99
CA ASP A 113 -12.45 7.64 -2.49
C ASP A 113 -11.45 8.49 -1.70
N GLY A 114 -10.24 7.96 -1.53
CA GLY A 114 -9.18 8.65 -0.81
C GLY A 114 -9.29 8.63 0.71
N ILE A 115 -10.18 7.83 1.32
CA ILE A 115 -10.20 7.63 2.78
C ILE A 115 -10.06 6.15 3.16
N LEU A 116 -9.23 5.89 4.16
CA LEU A 116 -9.07 4.59 4.80
C LEU A 116 -9.04 4.74 6.33
N GLU A 117 -9.66 3.81 7.04
CA GLU A 117 -9.68 3.78 8.51
C GLU A 117 -9.26 2.43 9.08
N ARG A 118 -8.33 2.42 10.05
CA ARG A 118 -7.83 1.19 10.67
C ARG A 118 -7.58 1.39 12.15
N ARG A 119 -7.72 0.31 12.93
CA ARG A 119 -7.05 0.18 14.22
C ARG A 119 -5.57 -0.09 13.97
N ILE A 120 -4.69 0.52 14.77
CA ILE A 120 -3.24 0.40 14.65
C ILE A 120 -2.60 -0.03 15.98
N PRO A 121 -1.46 -0.74 15.97
CA PRO A 121 -0.77 -1.15 17.19
C PRO A 121 -0.28 0.08 17.97
N VAL A 122 -0.01 -0.12 19.26
CA VAL A 122 0.38 0.95 20.19
C VAL A 122 1.72 0.63 20.84
N GLY A 123 2.41 1.65 21.32
CA GLY A 123 3.64 1.50 22.12
C GLY A 123 4.91 1.18 21.32
N GLU A 124 4.81 0.89 20.02
CA GLU A 124 5.96 0.74 19.12
C GLU A 124 5.93 1.77 17.99
N PRO A 125 7.11 2.16 17.43
CA PRO A 125 7.16 2.98 16.23
C PRO A 125 6.35 2.38 15.09
N PHE A 126 5.55 3.22 14.44
CA PHE A 126 4.62 2.84 13.40
C PHE A 126 4.65 3.85 12.25
N ALA A 127 4.54 3.35 11.01
CA ALA A 127 4.39 4.19 9.83
C ALA A 127 3.50 3.50 8.78
N ILE A 128 2.64 4.31 8.16
CA ILE A 128 1.93 3.94 6.94
C ILE A 128 2.58 4.66 5.77
N VAL A 129 2.96 3.88 4.77
CA VAL A 129 3.71 4.38 3.61
C VAL A 129 3.15 3.81 2.30
N PRO A 130 3.46 4.39 1.13
CA PRO A 130 3.06 3.84 -0.14
C PRO A 130 3.84 2.55 -0.42
N LYS A 131 3.12 1.43 -0.53
CA LYS A 131 3.63 0.18 -1.10
C LYS A 131 3.64 0.26 -2.62
N TRP A 132 2.63 0.88 -3.22
CA TRP A 132 2.55 1.09 -4.66
C TRP A 132 1.93 2.45 -4.93
N PHE A 133 2.43 3.13 -5.96
CA PHE A 133 1.96 4.43 -6.39
C PHE A 133 1.63 4.39 -7.88
N VAL A 134 0.60 5.13 -8.27
CA VAL A 134 0.28 5.38 -9.68
C VAL A 134 -0.16 6.82 -9.89
N THR A 135 0.39 7.46 -10.91
CA THR A 135 -0.16 8.68 -11.49
C THR A 135 -1.32 8.33 -12.42
N MET A 136 -2.52 8.82 -12.13
CA MET A 136 -3.68 8.63 -13.00
C MET A 136 -3.53 9.52 -14.24
N LEU A 137 -3.64 8.88 -15.40
CA LEU A 137 -3.53 9.54 -16.70
C LEU A 137 -4.90 9.92 -17.24
N SER A 138 -4.95 10.98 -18.02
CA SER A 138 -6.14 11.32 -18.79
C SER A 138 -6.55 10.16 -19.71
N LEU A 139 -7.86 10.06 -20.00
CA LEU A 139 -8.39 9.07 -20.96
C LEU A 139 -7.71 9.19 -22.32
N GLY A 140 -7.41 10.43 -22.74
CA GLY A 140 -6.69 10.71 -23.98
C GLY A 140 -5.33 10.03 -24.00
N SER A 141 -4.51 10.17 -22.95
CA SER A 141 -3.19 9.55 -22.88
C SER A 141 -3.23 8.03 -22.75
N THR A 142 -4.22 7.50 -22.02
CA THR A 142 -4.40 6.05 -21.84
C THR A 142 -4.62 5.32 -23.18
N LEU A 143 -5.35 5.94 -24.13
CA LEU A 143 -5.62 5.36 -25.45
C LEU A 143 -4.36 5.21 -26.34
N PHE A 144 -3.29 5.95 -26.04
CA PHE A 144 -2.08 5.94 -26.84
C PHE A 144 -0.90 5.22 -26.17
N VAL A 145 -1.08 4.60 -25.00
CA VAL A 145 -0.01 3.89 -24.25
C VAL A 145 0.71 2.82 -25.09
N LEU A 146 0.03 2.21 -26.06
CA LEU A 146 0.59 1.13 -26.90
C LEU A 146 1.25 1.61 -28.21
N ASN A 147 1.23 2.92 -28.51
CA ASN A 147 1.89 3.50 -29.69
C ASN A 147 3.15 4.27 -29.26
N PRO A 148 4.32 4.13 -29.92
CA PRO A 148 5.55 4.87 -29.59
C PRO A 148 5.39 6.39 -29.48
N VAL A 149 4.58 7.02 -30.34
CA VAL A 149 4.31 8.48 -30.27
C VAL A 149 3.45 8.81 -29.05
N GLY A 150 2.54 7.91 -28.70
CA GLY A 150 1.72 7.99 -27.49
C GLY A 150 2.49 7.80 -26.20
N ALA A 151 3.49 6.91 -26.20
CA ALA A 151 4.36 6.68 -25.06
C ALA A 151 5.13 7.97 -24.66
N GLY A 152 5.51 8.80 -25.65
CA GLY A 152 6.09 10.12 -25.38
C GLY A 152 5.14 11.04 -24.60
N ARG A 153 3.88 11.13 -25.02
CA ARG A 153 2.84 11.93 -24.34
C ARG A 153 2.52 11.42 -22.94
N VAL A 154 2.50 10.10 -22.76
CA VAL A 154 2.31 9.48 -21.43
C VAL A 154 3.45 9.89 -20.49
N ASN A 155 4.69 9.83 -20.97
CA ASN A 155 5.85 10.25 -20.16
C ASN A 155 5.82 11.74 -19.84
N GLU A 156 5.42 12.60 -20.77
CA GLU A 156 5.23 14.03 -20.53
C GLU A 156 4.18 14.29 -19.44
N GLU A 157 3.04 13.60 -19.51
CA GLU A 157 1.98 13.74 -18.49
C GLU A 157 2.43 13.24 -17.11
N ILE A 158 3.12 12.09 -17.05
CA ILE A 158 3.69 11.57 -15.80
C ILE A 158 4.68 12.56 -15.20
N ASN A 159 5.58 13.11 -16.02
CA ASN A 159 6.58 14.08 -15.57
C ASN A 159 5.92 15.39 -15.10
N ALA A 160 4.87 15.86 -15.78
CA ALA A 160 4.12 17.05 -15.40
C ALA A 160 3.38 16.87 -14.06
N LYS A 161 3.00 15.64 -13.70
CA LYS A 161 2.35 15.30 -12.43
C LYS A 161 3.33 14.79 -11.35
N ARG A 162 4.64 14.80 -11.62
CA ARG A 162 5.62 14.25 -10.69
C ARG A 162 5.65 15.08 -9.40
N PRO A 163 5.45 14.47 -8.21
CA PRO A 163 5.56 15.18 -6.95
C PRO A 163 7.04 15.39 -6.55
N SER A 164 7.24 16.21 -5.53
CA SER A 164 8.52 16.24 -4.79
C SER A 164 8.70 14.97 -3.96
N GLU A 165 9.85 14.85 -3.29
CA GLU A 165 10.07 13.81 -2.29
C GLU A 165 8.98 13.85 -1.20
N CYS A 166 8.37 12.69 -0.94
CA CYS A 166 7.37 12.54 0.10
C CYS A 166 8.02 12.04 1.39
N ARG A 167 7.79 12.73 2.52
CA ARG A 167 8.28 12.31 3.84
C ARG A 167 7.15 11.82 4.71
N PHE A 168 7.09 10.52 4.93
CA PHE A 168 6.08 9.90 5.77
C PHE A 168 6.54 9.88 7.23
N PRO A 169 5.70 10.33 8.18
CA PRO A 169 6.07 10.36 9.58
C PRO A 169 6.06 8.96 10.19
N VAL A 170 7.07 8.68 11.02
CA VAL A 170 7.10 7.57 11.96
C VAL A 170 6.72 8.15 13.31
N PHE A 171 5.80 7.50 14.02
CA PHE A 171 5.34 7.96 15.33
C PHE A 171 5.05 6.77 16.24
N VAL A 172 4.83 7.01 17.53
CA VAL A 172 4.49 5.97 18.51
C VAL A 172 3.03 6.16 18.93
N PRO A 173 2.08 5.36 18.42
CA PRO A 173 0.67 5.48 18.76
C PRO A 173 0.42 5.12 20.22
N ARG A 174 -0.50 5.82 20.86
CA ARG A 174 -0.92 5.56 22.25
C ARG A 174 -2.32 4.95 22.29
N GLN A 175 -2.54 4.09 23.27
CA GLN A 175 -3.80 3.38 23.46
C GLN A 175 -5.00 4.33 23.56
N GLY A 176 -6.04 4.06 22.78
CA GLY A 176 -7.27 4.86 22.76
C GLY A 176 -7.17 6.20 22.01
N GLU A 177 -5.97 6.64 21.64
CA GLU A 177 -5.81 7.86 20.85
C GLU A 177 -6.21 7.63 19.38
N GLN A 178 -6.49 8.73 18.69
CA GLN A 178 -6.99 8.73 17.33
C GLN A 178 -6.19 9.70 16.49
N TYR A 179 -5.80 9.28 15.30
CA TYR A 179 -4.91 10.04 14.45
C TYR A 179 -5.47 10.21 13.04
N GLU A 180 -5.13 11.31 12.39
CA GLU A 180 -5.36 11.59 10.99
C GLU A 180 -4.00 11.79 10.29
N LEU A 181 -3.73 10.96 9.28
CA LEU A 181 -2.63 11.14 8.35
C LEU A 181 -3.19 11.70 7.04
N ARG A 182 -2.89 12.96 6.74
CA ARG A 182 -3.25 13.58 5.46
C ARG A 182 -2.09 13.47 4.48
N ILE A 183 -2.38 13.05 3.26
CA ILE A 183 -1.43 12.89 2.16
C ILE A 183 -1.90 13.74 0.98
N ASP A 184 -1.27 14.88 0.79
CA ASP A 184 -1.58 15.86 -0.27
C ASP A 184 -0.46 15.84 -1.32
N ILE A 185 -0.66 15.04 -2.38
CA ILE A 185 0.27 14.91 -3.51
C ILE A 185 -0.15 15.85 -4.64
N ALA A 186 0.78 16.64 -5.14
CA ALA A 186 0.57 17.54 -6.27
C ALA A 186 1.85 17.67 -7.12
N PRO A 187 1.78 18.23 -8.34
CA PRO A 187 2.97 18.51 -9.14
C PRO A 187 4.01 19.32 -8.34
N GLY A 188 5.23 18.78 -8.21
CA GLY A 188 6.32 19.41 -7.47
C GLY A 188 6.13 19.52 -5.95
N ASN A 189 5.07 18.93 -5.38
CA ASN A 189 4.78 19.02 -3.95
C ASN A 189 4.26 17.69 -3.37
N CYS A 190 4.69 17.37 -2.16
CA CYS A 190 4.17 16.26 -1.38
C CYS A 190 4.11 16.67 0.08
N ASP A 191 2.93 17.06 0.53
CA ASP A 191 2.68 17.47 1.90
C ASP A 191 2.01 16.34 2.67
N ILE A 192 2.65 15.91 3.76
CA ILE A 192 2.19 14.81 4.59
C ILE A 192 2.13 15.29 6.03
N ARG A 193 0.93 15.25 6.62
CA ARG A 193 0.66 15.80 7.95
C ARG A 193 0.02 14.75 8.84
N LEU A 194 0.66 14.48 9.98
CA LEU A 194 0.11 13.62 11.03
C LEU A 194 -0.45 14.49 12.16
N GLN A 195 -1.69 14.23 12.53
CA GLN A 195 -2.39 14.97 13.58
C GLN A 195 -3.14 14.00 14.51
N GLN A 196 -3.24 14.36 15.77
CA GLN A 196 -4.09 13.70 16.75
C GLN A 196 -5.46 14.36 16.74
N LEU A 197 -6.52 13.55 16.77
CA LEU A 197 -7.88 14.02 16.96
C LEU A 197 -8.18 14.07 18.45
N VAL A 198 -8.53 15.26 18.96
CA VAL A 198 -8.81 15.51 20.37
C VAL A 198 -10.17 16.15 20.50
N LEU A 199 -10.95 15.75 21.51
CA LEU A 199 -12.21 16.40 21.84
C LEU A 199 -11.92 17.61 22.74
N SER A 200 -12.24 18.81 22.26
CA SER A 200 -12.12 20.03 23.06
C SER A 200 -13.13 20.06 24.22
N PRO A 201 -12.96 20.96 25.20
CA PRO A 201 -13.96 21.19 26.25
C PRO A 201 -15.34 21.59 25.73
N SER A 202 -15.42 22.10 24.49
CA SER A 202 -16.66 22.46 23.81
C SER A 202 -17.26 21.32 22.99
N SER A 203 -16.83 20.07 23.22
CA SER A 203 -17.26 18.87 22.47
C SER A 203 -17.00 18.97 20.97
N THR A 204 -15.98 19.74 20.57
CA THR A 204 -15.59 19.91 19.17
C THR A 204 -14.30 19.13 18.90
N VAL A 205 -14.20 18.45 17.77
CA VAL A 205 -12.98 17.73 17.42
C VAL A 205 -11.94 18.69 16.86
N VAL A 206 -10.76 18.72 17.48
CA VAL A 206 -9.60 19.52 17.10
C VAL A 206 -8.51 18.58 16.60
N ARG A 207 -7.68 19.09 15.68
CA ARG A 207 -6.52 18.39 15.13
C ARG A 207 -5.25 19.01 15.70
N GLU A 208 -4.56 18.28 16.54
CA GLU A 208 -3.29 18.71 17.14
C GLU A 208 -2.11 18.07 16.38
N PRO A 209 -1.06 18.82 16.03
CA PRO A 209 0.11 18.24 15.36
C PRO A 209 0.76 17.14 16.22
N VAL A 210 1.14 16.02 15.60
CA VAL A 210 1.94 14.98 16.25
C VAL A 210 3.38 15.13 15.81
N GLU A 211 4.29 15.24 16.78
CA GLU A 211 5.71 15.31 16.51
C GLU A 211 6.23 13.91 16.12
N PRO A 212 6.79 13.72 14.92
CA PRO A 212 7.27 12.42 14.49
C PRO A 212 8.57 12.04 15.22
N VAL A 213 8.73 10.76 15.52
CA VAL A 213 10.00 10.22 16.05
C VAL A 213 11.02 9.92 14.94
N GLY A 214 10.60 9.97 13.68
CA GLY A 214 11.45 9.77 12.51
C GLY A 214 10.66 9.94 11.22
N THR A 215 11.32 9.78 10.07
CA THR A 215 10.67 9.91 8.76
C THR A 215 11.12 8.84 7.79
N VAL A 216 10.25 8.56 6.81
CA VAL A 216 10.57 7.68 5.68
C VAL A 216 10.35 8.44 4.39
N SER A 217 11.43 8.63 3.65
CA SER A 217 11.46 9.44 2.44
C SER A 217 11.22 8.55 1.21
N TYR A 218 10.26 8.92 0.36
CA TYR A 218 9.93 8.21 -0.87
C TYR A 218 9.99 9.14 -2.09
N GLN A 219 10.60 8.63 -3.15
CA GLN A 219 10.50 9.21 -4.49
C GLN A 219 9.35 8.52 -5.23
N LEU A 220 8.28 9.27 -5.50
CA LEU A 220 7.11 8.76 -6.22
C LEU A 220 7.19 9.19 -7.68
N SER A 221 7.06 8.23 -8.61
CA SER A 221 7.09 8.52 -10.05
C SER A 221 6.36 7.46 -10.85
N GLY A 222 5.53 7.89 -11.81
CA GLY A 222 4.86 7.01 -12.77
C GLY A 222 3.97 5.97 -12.09
N ALA A 223 4.28 4.70 -12.31
CA ALA A 223 3.62 3.57 -11.64
C ALA A 223 4.66 2.59 -11.12
N GLY A 224 4.58 2.18 -9.86
CA GLY A 224 5.54 1.21 -9.31
C GLY A 224 5.57 1.09 -7.79
N TYR A 225 6.46 0.22 -7.33
CA TYR A 225 6.81 0.06 -5.91
C TYR A 225 7.88 1.10 -5.58
N PRO A 226 7.54 2.18 -4.85
CA PRO A 226 8.49 3.23 -4.60
C PRO A 226 9.54 2.73 -3.60
N THR A 227 10.79 3.11 -3.80
CA THR A 227 11.90 2.77 -2.89
C THR A 227 11.99 3.83 -1.81
N GLY A 228 11.79 3.43 -0.56
CA GLY A 228 11.90 4.32 0.60
C GLY A 228 13.33 4.38 1.14
N LYS A 229 13.70 5.52 1.75
CA LYS A 229 14.85 5.67 2.64
C LYS A 229 14.32 5.94 4.05
N CYS A 230 14.76 5.14 5.01
CA CYS A 230 14.37 5.32 6.40
C CYS A 230 15.37 6.25 7.10
N ASP A 231 14.89 7.42 7.50
CA ASP A 231 15.61 8.41 8.31
C ASP A 231 15.01 8.36 9.72
N ILE A 232 15.30 7.27 10.45
CA ILE A 232 14.77 7.01 11.79
C ILE A 232 15.94 7.00 12.77
N PRO A 233 15.93 7.81 13.84
CA PRO A 233 16.93 7.76 14.89
C PRO A 233 17.00 6.35 15.46
N ASN A 234 18.20 5.81 15.56
CA ASN A 234 18.40 4.50 16.18
C ASN A 234 18.11 4.67 17.68
N PRO A 235 17.27 3.83 18.33
CA PRO A 235 17.01 3.94 19.76
C PRO A 235 18.25 3.63 20.65
N ALA A 236 19.41 3.38 20.05
CA ALA A 236 20.68 3.11 20.70
C ALA A 236 21.67 4.30 20.68
N ASP A 237 21.27 5.45 20.13
CA ASP A 237 22.05 6.71 20.15
C ASP A 237 21.53 7.69 21.21
#